data_AF-A0A0Q8J5X5-F1
#
_entry.id   AF-A0A0Q8J5X5-F1
#
_cell.length_a   1.000
_cell.length_b   1.000
_cell.length_c   1.000
_cell.angle_alpha   90.00
_cell.angle_beta   90.00
_cell.angle_gamma   90.00
#
_symmetry.space_group_name_H-M   'P 1'
#
loop_
_entity.id
_entity.type
_entity.pdbx_description
1 polymer ?
#
loop_
_entity_poly.entity_id
_entity_poly.type
_entity_poly.pdbx_seq_one_letter_code
_entity_poly.pdbx_strand_id
1 'polypeptide(L)'
;MSNEVASRAALVGFCGKALGAAAAILSVIVDGWKALDAYKKGDIPMAAVFLTTGVGAAVVAWMMFAGTLTAGVGFIILLVLAALALLAEWIINRFRDNKIEKWPQKTPFGTKEDGSFASVSDQEAAWKALLPGGAK
;
A
#
# COMPACT_ATOMS: atom_id res chain seq x y z
N MET A 1 30.31 33.67 -12.27
CA MET A 1 29.54 32.43 -12.51
C MET A 1 29.08 31.73 -11.23
N SER A 2 29.77 31.81 -10.09
CA SER A 2 29.37 31.11 -8.84
C SER A 2 28.02 31.54 -8.26
N ASN A 3 27.68 32.84 -8.29
CA ASN A 3 26.44 33.35 -7.71
C ASN A 3 25.16 32.90 -8.44
N GLU A 4 25.19 32.77 -9.77
CA GLU A 4 24.03 32.29 -10.53
C GLU A 4 23.77 30.79 -10.27
N VAL A 5 24.82 29.98 -10.19
CA VAL A 5 24.69 28.54 -9.91
C VAL A 5 24.13 28.33 -8.49
N ALA A 6 24.61 29.09 -7.51
CA ALA A 6 24.10 29.04 -6.13
C ALA A 6 22.62 29.48 -6.04
N SER A 7 22.23 30.52 -6.78
CA SER A 7 20.84 31.00 -6.83
C SER A 7 19.89 29.99 -7.49
N ARG A 8 20.33 29.35 -8.59
CA ARG A 8 19.57 28.28 -9.26
C ARG A 8 19.45 27.03 -8.37
N ALA A 9 20.52 26.64 -7.69
CA ALA A 9 20.50 25.52 -6.75
C ALA A 9 19.57 25.80 -5.55
N ALA A 10 19.56 27.03 -5.03
CA ALA A 10 18.65 27.44 -3.97
C ALA A 10 17.17 27.40 -4.43
N LEU A 11 16.89 27.87 -5.65
CA LEU A 11 15.54 27.82 -6.23
C LEU A 11 15.07 26.38 -6.45
N VAL A 12 15.90 25.52 -7.02
CA VAL A 12 15.59 24.09 -7.20
C VAL A 12 15.38 23.40 -5.85
N GLY A 13 16.21 23.70 -4.85
CA GLY A 13 16.06 23.18 -3.49
C GLY A 13 14.77 23.63 -2.83
N PHE A 14 14.34 24.88 -3.05
CA PHE A 14 13.07 25.39 -2.55
C PHE A 14 11.86 24.73 -3.24
N CYS A 15 11.84 24.70 -4.57
CA CYS A 15 10.77 24.05 -5.34
C CYS A 15 10.67 22.56 -5.03
N GLY A 16 11.80 21.85 -4.91
CA GLY A 16 11.82 20.45 -4.53
C GLY A 16 11.25 20.20 -3.13
N LYS A 17 11.55 21.07 -2.16
CA LYS A 17 10.94 20.99 -0.82
C LYS A 17 9.44 21.24 -0.85
N ALA A 18 8.98 22.25 -1.59
CA ALA A 18 7.56 22.59 -1.68
C ALA A 18 6.74 21.48 -2.36
N LEU A 19 7.23 20.98 -3.50
CA LEU A 19 6.59 19.87 -4.22
C LEU A 19 6.65 18.57 -3.41
N GLY A 20 7.77 18.28 -2.76
CA GLY A 20 7.92 17.10 -1.90
C GLY A 20 6.97 17.13 -0.70
N ALA A 21 6.81 18.29 -0.05
CA ALA A 21 5.85 18.45 1.05
C ALA A 21 4.40 18.29 0.58
N ALA A 22 4.03 18.89 -0.55
CA ALA A 22 2.70 18.75 -1.14
C ALA A 22 2.40 17.29 -1.52
N ALA A 23 3.36 16.60 -2.15
CA ALA A 23 3.25 15.19 -2.51
C ALA A 23 3.07 14.31 -1.25
N ALA A 24 3.85 14.54 -0.19
CA ALA A 24 3.74 13.79 1.05
C ALA A 24 2.35 13.93 1.70
N ILE A 25 1.81 15.16 1.75
CA ILE A 25 0.46 15.42 2.28
C ILE A 25 -0.60 14.68 1.45
N LEU A 26 -0.52 14.79 0.13
CA LEU A 26 -1.45 14.12 -0.77
C LEU A 26 -1.36 12.59 -0.62
N SER A 27 -0.15 12.03 -0.51
CA SER A 27 0.06 10.59 -0.29
C SER A 27 -0.58 10.12 1.01
N VAL A 28 -0.42 10.84 2.12
CA VAL A 28 -1.05 10.47 3.40
C VAL A 28 -2.58 10.46 3.29
N ILE A 29 -3.16 11.45 2.62
CA ILE A 29 -4.61 11.53 2.41
C ILE A 29 -5.10 10.37 1.53
N VAL A 30 -4.40 10.11 0.42
CA VAL A 30 -4.75 9.04 -0.53
C VAL A 30 -4.63 7.67 0.14
N ASP A 31 -3.54 7.39 0.83
CA ASP A 31 -3.32 6.13 1.54
C ASP A 31 -4.34 5.95 2.67
N GLY A 32 -4.65 7.02 3.42
CA GLY A 32 -5.70 7.00 4.43
C GLY A 32 -7.08 6.67 3.84
N TRP A 33 -7.42 7.26 2.68
CA TRP A 33 -8.67 6.97 2.00
C TRP A 33 -8.72 5.53 1.45
N LYS A 34 -7.64 5.07 0.84
CA LYS A 34 -7.51 3.68 0.37
C LYS A 34 -7.58 2.68 1.51
N ALA A 35 -6.98 2.97 2.65
CA ALA A 35 -7.05 2.12 3.84
C ALA A 35 -8.49 2.02 4.36
N LEU A 36 -9.22 3.14 4.41
CA LEU A 36 -10.62 3.16 4.82
C LEU A 36 -11.53 2.43 3.83
N ASP A 37 -11.31 2.61 2.53
CA ASP A 37 -12.06 1.91 1.49
C ASP A 37 -11.79 0.39 1.53
N ALA A 38 -10.53 -0.01 1.66
CA ALA A 38 -10.15 -1.41 1.85
C ALA A 38 -10.77 -2.00 3.12
N TYR A 39 -10.76 -1.27 4.24
CA TYR A 39 -11.38 -1.72 5.48
C TYR A 39 -12.90 -1.89 5.36
N LYS A 40 -13.59 -0.94 4.70
CA LYS A 40 -15.03 -1.04 4.42
C LYS A 40 -15.37 -2.21 3.51
N LYS A 41 -14.50 -2.48 2.54
CA LYS A 41 -14.52 -3.67 1.68
C LYS A 41 -13.89 -4.88 2.37
N GLY A 42 -13.74 -4.89 3.70
CA GLY A 42 -13.15 -5.93 4.56
C GLY A 42 -11.82 -6.55 4.08
N ASP A 43 -11.08 -5.87 3.22
CA ASP A 43 -9.76 -6.26 2.74
C ASP A 43 -8.73 -5.83 3.79
N ILE A 44 -8.72 -6.55 4.90
CA ILE A 44 -7.87 -6.26 6.07
C ILE A 44 -6.37 -6.23 5.70
N PRO A 45 -5.83 -7.15 4.87
CA PRO A 45 -4.43 -7.08 4.45
C PRO A 45 -4.12 -5.79 3.69
N MET A 46 -4.97 -5.40 2.73
CA MET A 46 -4.77 -4.18 1.95
C MET A 46 -4.94 -2.92 2.82
N ALA A 47 -5.90 -2.92 3.74
CA ALA A 47 -6.09 -1.85 4.70
C ALA A 47 -4.86 -1.67 5.59
N ALA A 48 -4.26 -2.76 6.07
CA ALA A 48 -3.04 -2.71 6.89
C ALA A 48 -1.85 -2.16 6.09
N VAL A 49 -1.70 -2.56 4.83
CA VAL A 49 -0.64 -2.00 3.95
C VAL A 49 -0.79 -0.50 3.80
N PHE A 50 -1.95 -0.01 3.35
CA PHE A 50 -2.15 1.42 3.14
C PHE A 50 -2.08 2.24 4.44
N LEU A 51 -2.53 1.67 5.57
CA LEU A 51 -2.41 2.32 6.87
C LEU A 51 -0.93 2.44 7.29
N THR A 52 -0.16 1.37 7.15
CA THR A 52 1.26 1.38 7.53
C THR A 52 2.10 2.28 6.63
N THR A 53 1.84 2.30 5.31
CA THR A 53 2.53 3.20 4.38
C THR A 53 2.14 4.65 4.61
N GLY A 54 0.85 4.93 4.84
CA GLY A 54 0.35 6.27 5.16
C GLY A 54 0.94 6.82 6.47
N VAL A 55 0.95 6.00 7.54
CA VAL A 55 1.57 6.38 8.82
C VAL A 55 3.08 6.57 8.66
N GLY A 56 3.76 5.67 7.94
CA GLY A 56 5.19 5.78 7.66
C GLY A 56 5.53 7.08 6.92
N ALA A 57 4.75 7.43 5.90
CA ALA A 57 4.92 8.67 5.15
C ALA A 57 4.69 9.91 6.05
N ALA A 58 3.69 9.87 6.93
CA ALA A 58 3.42 10.95 7.89
C ALA A 58 4.58 11.14 8.88
N VAL A 59 5.16 10.05 9.39
CA VAL A 59 6.34 10.10 10.27
C VAL A 59 7.54 10.69 9.55
N VAL A 60 7.81 10.26 8.32
CA VAL A 60 8.93 10.80 7.52
C VAL A 60 8.74 12.28 7.24
N ALA A 61 7.52 12.71 6.88
CA ALA A 61 7.19 14.12 6.69
C ALA A 61 7.40 14.93 7.98
N TRP A 62 6.99 14.39 9.13
CA TRP A 62 7.24 15.01 10.44
C TRP A 62 8.74 15.12 10.76
N MET A 63 9.51 14.06 10.48
CA MET A 63 10.96 14.06 10.71
C MET A 63 11.69 15.10 9.84
N MET A 64 11.23 15.29 8.60
CA MET A 64 11.71 16.35 7.71
C MET A 64 11.37 17.73 8.26
N PHE A 65 10.15 17.91 8.78
CA PHE A 65 9.70 19.17 9.38
C PHE A 65 10.46 19.51 10.67
N ALA A 66 10.68 18.52 11.53
CA ALA A 66 11.45 18.66 12.77
C ALA A 66 12.96 18.86 12.55
N GLY A 67 13.44 18.85 11.30
CA GLY A 67 14.84 19.02 10.95
C GLY A 67 15.74 17.82 11.26
N THR A 68 15.16 16.72 11.76
CA THR A 68 15.88 15.47 12.05
C THR A 68 16.32 14.73 10.79
N LEU A 69 15.71 15.03 9.65
CA LEU A 69 15.96 14.40 8.37
C LEU A 69 16.05 15.45 7.25
N THR A 70 17.05 15.36 6.38
CA THR A 70 17.17 16.31 5.26
C THR A 70 16.07 16.08 4.24
N ALA A 71 15.65 17.14 3.54
CA ALA A 71 14.60 17.04 2.53
C ALA A 71 14.94 16.02 1.42
N GLY A 72 16.21 15.93 1.02
CA GLY A 72 16.67 14.98 0.01
C GLY A 72 16.59 13.53 0.48
N VAL A 73 17.01 13.25 1.71
CA VAL A 73 16.92 11.89 2.29
C VAL A 73 15.45 11.50 2.47
N GLY A 74 14.60 12.43 2.94
CA GLY A 74 13.18 12.16 3.14
C GLY A 74 12.44 11.86 1.87
N PHE A 75 12.77 12.58 0.80
CA PHE A 75 12.25 12.30 -0.53
C PHE A 75 12.57 10.87 -0.99
N ILE A 76 13.82 10.41 -0.81
CA ILE A 76 14.22 9.04 -1.17
C ILE A 76 13.43 8.01 -0.34
N ILE A 77 13.28 8.21 0.96
CA ILE A 77 12.52 7.30 1.83
C ILE A 77 11.05 7.22 1.38
N LEU A 78 10.44 8.37 1.06
CA LEU A 78 9.06 8.41 0.57
C LEU A 78 8.90 7.66 -0.76
N LEU A 79 9.86 7.77 -1.67
CA LEU A 79 9.86 6.98 -2.91
C LEU A 79 9.95 5.47 -2.64
N VAL A 80 10.80 5.06 -1.69
CA VAL A 80 10.92 3.65 -1.29
C VAL A 80 9.62 3.15 -0.68
N LEU A 81 8.97 3.93 0.20
CA LEU A 81 7.68 3.59 0.78
C LEU A 81 6.59 3.44 -0.29
N ALA A 82 6.54 4.35 -1.26
CA ALA A 82 5.61 4.27 -2.37
C ALA A 82 5.84 3.02 -3.24
N ALA A 83 7.10 2.69 -3.54
CA ALA A 83 7.45 1.48 -4.28
C ALA A 83 7.05 0.20 -3.51
N LEU A 84 7.27 0.18 -2.20
CA LEU A 84 6.86 -0.93 -1.33
C LEU A 84 5.34 -1.09 -1.27
N ALA A 85 4.59 0.02 -1.22
CA ALA A 85 3.13 0.00 -1.25
C ALA A 85 2.59 -0.66 -2.53
N LEU A 86 3.12 -0.25 -3.68
CA LEU A 86 2.77 -0.83 -4.98
C LEU A 86 3.15 -2.32 -5.07
N LEU A 87 4.31 -2.69 -4.54
CA LEU A 87 4.76 -4.08 -4.51
C LEU A 87 3.86 -4.94 -3.61
N ALA A 88 3.51 -4.43 -2.42
CA ALA A 88 2.63 -5.13 -1.49
C ALA A 88 1.23 -5.32 -2.08
N GLU A 89 0.68 -4.29 -2.72
CA GLU A 89 -0.59 -4.37 -3.46
C GLU A 89 -0.54 -5.46 -4.53
N TRP A 90 0.52 -5.49 -5.34
CA TRP A 90 0.72 -6.50 -6.37
C TRP A 90 0.81 -7.92 -5.78
N ILE A 91 1.58 -8.12 -4.71
CA ILE A 91 1.72 -9.42 -4.03
C ILE A 91 0.38 -9.91 -3.49
N ILE A 92 -0.37 -9.05 -2.79
CA ILE A 92 -1.68 -9.40 -2.21
C ILE A 92 -2.64 -9.83 -3.31
N ASN A 93 -2.69 -9.09 -4.41
CA ASN A 93 -3.53 -9.44 -5.56
C ASN A 93 -3.13 -10.78 -6.18
N ARG A 94 -1.83 -11.04 -6.37
CA ARG A 94 -1.36 -12.30 -6.95
C ARG A 94 -1.71 -13.52 -6.10
N PHE A 95 -1.59 -13.42 -4.77
CA PHE A 95 -1.99 -14.49 -3.85
C PHE A 95 -3.51 -14.67 -3.81
N ARG A 96 -4.29 -13.59 -3.88
CA ARG A 96 -5.75 -13.66 -3.93
C ARG A 96 -6.22 -14.36 -5.20
N ASP A 97 -5.67 -14.02 -6.37
CA ASP A 97 -6.02 -14.67 -7.64
C ASP A 97 -5.75 -16.18 -7.61
N ASN A 98 -4.59 -16.59 -7.08
CA ASN A 98 -4.27 -18.01 -6.90
C ASN A 98 -5.28 -18.72 -6.00
N LYS A 99 -5.76 -18.07 -4.93
CA LYS A 99 -6.77 -18.69 -4.06
C LYS A 99 -8.15 -18.73 -4.73
N ILE A 100 -8.53 -17.70 -5.51
CA ILE A 100 -9.78 -17.65 -6.27
C ILE A 100 -9.83 -18.78 -7.29
N GLU A 101 -8.74 -19.04 -8.01
CA GLU A 101 -8.66 -20.10 -9.01
C GLU A 101 -8.66 -21.51 -8.39
N LYS A 102 -7.96 -21.67 -7.25
CA LYS A 102 -7.92 -22.95 -6.53
C LYS A 102 -9.23 -23.29 -5.82
N TRP A 103 -10.03 -22.31 -5.43
CA TRP A 103 -11.30 -22.56 -4.72
C TRP A 103 -12.30 -23.43 -5.50
N PRO A 104 -12.69 -23.10 -6.76
CA PRO A 104 -13.60 -23.92 -7.54
C PRO A 104 -13.03 -25.31 -7.81
N GLN A 105 -11.71 -25.45 -7.97
CA GLN A 105 -11.05 -26.75 -8.14
C GLN A 105 -11.20 -27.67 -6.92
N LYS A 106 -11.25 -27.12 -5.70
CA LYS A 106 -11.44 -27.87 -4.45
C LYS A 106 -12.90 -28.21 -4.12
N THR A 107 -13.85 -27.64 -4.85
CA THR A 107 -15.27 -27.94 -4.64
C THR A 107 -15.60 -29.35 -5.15
N PRO A 108 -16.72 -29.95 -4.73
CA PRO A 108 -17.15 -31.27 -5.20
C PRO A 108 -17.29 -31.38 -6.73
N PHE A 109 -17.49 -30.23 -7.40
CA PHE A 109 -17.65 -30.09 -8.85
C PHE A 109 -16.33 -29.75 -9.58
N GLY A 110 -15.24 -29.54 -8.85
CA GLY A 110 -13.92 -29.21 -9.40
C GLY A 110 -13.08 -30.44 -9.75
N THR A 111 -11.91 -30.22 -10.35
CA THR A 111 -10.97 -31.26 -10.78
C THR A 111 -10.23 -31.95 -9.62
N LYS A 112 -10.33 -31.43 -8.38
CA LYS A 112 -9.73 -31.97 -7.14
C LYS A 112 -8.20 -32.12 -7.15
N GLU A 113 -7.50 -31.48 -8.09
CA GLU A 113 -6.03 -31.53 -8.20
C GLU A 113 -5.32 -30.97 -6.95
N ASP A 114 -5.92 -29.97 -6.28
CA ASP A 114 -5.42 -29.36 -5.04
C ASP A 114 -6.11 -29.91 -3.76
N GLY A 115 -6.77 -31.08 -3.86
CA GLY A 115 -7.55 -31.71 -2.80
C GLY A 115 -9.01 -31.23 -2.72
N SER A 116 -9.78 -31.73 -1.75
CA SER A 116 -11.17 -31.30 -1.50
C SER A 116 -11.31 -30.63 -0.13
N PHE A 117 -12.31 -29.75 0.02
CA PHE A 117 -12.70 -29.29 1.35
C PHE A 117 -13.18 -30.47 2.21
N ALA A 118 -12.82 -30.48 3.50
CA ALA A 118 -13.21 -31.54 4.42
C ALA A 118 -14.69 -31.43 4.83
N SER A 119 -15.25 -30.22 4.78
CA SER A 119 -16.64 -29.95 5.12
C SER A 119 -17.21 -28.78 4.31
N VAL A 120 -18.53 -28.67 4.26
CA VAL A 120 -19.24 -27.52 3.67
C VAL A 120 -18.89 -26.22 4.44
N SER A 121 -18.69 -26.32 5.75
CA SER A 121 -18.22 -25.18 6.56
C SER A 121 -16.82 -24.70 6.18
N ASP A 122 -15.90 -25.61 5.82
CA ASP A 122 -14.55 -25.21 5.38
C ASP A 122 -14.59 -24.56 4.00
N GLN A 123 -15.49 -25.02 3.13
CA GLN A 123 -15.74 -24.41 1.82
C GLN A 123 -16.32 -23.00 1.97
N GLU A 124 -17.25 -22.79 2.91
CA GLU A 124 -17.84 -21.48 3.21
C GLU A 124 -16.83 -20.53 3.86
N ALA A 125 -15.99 -21.01 4.78
CA ALA A 125 -14.91 -20.23 5.37
C ALA A 125 -13.88 -19.79 4.32
N ALA A 126 -13.49 -20.70 3.42
CA ALA A 126 -12.60 -20.40 2.31
C ALA A 126 -13.23 -19.43 1.32
N TRP A 127 -14.53 -19.55 1.06
CA TRP A 127 -15.28 -18.61 0.21
C TRP A 127 -15.33 -17.20 0.81
N LYS A 128 -15.64 -17.08 2.11
CA LYS A 128 -15.62 -15.79 2.82
C LYS A 128 -14.23 -15.14 2.80
N ALA A 129 -13.16 -15.94 2.87
CA ALA A 129 -11.79 -15.44 2.77
C ALA A 129 -11.38 -14.97 1.35
N LEU A 130 -12.16 -15.28 0.31
CA LEU A 130 -11.92 -14.90 -1.09
C LEU A 130 -12.71 -13.69 -1.54
N LEU A 131 -13.88 -13.46 -0.94
CA LEU A 131 -14.66 -12.27 -1.20
C LEU A 131 -13.85 -11.02 -0.83
N PRO A 132 -13.94 -9.93 -1.60
CA PRO A 132 -13.48 -8.62 -1.16
C PRO A 132 -14.35 -8.24 0.03
N GLY A 133 -13.89 -8.63 1.21
CA GLY A 133 -14.43 -8.13 2.46
C GLY A 133 -14.95 -9.07 3.48
N GLY A 134 -14.58 -10.36 3.44
CA GLY A 134 -14.98 -11.28 4.51
C GLY A 134 -16.46 -11.15 4.83
N ALA A 135 -17.30 -11.06 3.79
CA ALA A 135 -18.69 -10.64 3.93
C ALA A 135 -19.37 -11.51 4.99
N LYS A 136 -19.78 -10.84 6.07
CA LYS A 136 -20.55 -11.41 7.17
C LYS A 136 -21.86 -12.00 6.64
#